data_AF-K9KA09-F1
#
_entry.id   AF-K9KA09-F1
#
_cell.length_a   1.000
_cell.length_b   1.000
_cell.length_c   1.000
_cell.angle_alpha   90.00
_cell.angle_beta   90.00
_cell.angle_gamma   90.00
#
_symmetry.space_group_name_H-M   'P 1'
#
loop_
_entity.id
_entity.type
_entity.pdbx_description
1 polymer ?
#
loop_
_entity_poly.entity_id
_entity_poly.type
_entity_poly.pdbx_seq_one_letter_code
_entity_poly.pdbx_strand_id
1 'polypeptide(L)'
;GAKTSAGTFCGCDLVNWLIEVGLASDRGEAVIYGDRLVQGGVIQHITNEYEFRDEYLFYRFLQKSPEQSPAINASTPQQERYQKIEPSSPSPNT
;
A
#
# COMPACT_ATOMS: atom_id res chain seq x y z
N GLY A 1 18.20 25.43 7.86
CA GLY A 1 17.23 24.94 6.85
C GLY A 1 16.40 23.85 7.48
N ALA A 2 15.08 23.96 7.44
CA ALA A 2 14.19 22.96 8.00
C ALA A 2 14.34 21.64 7.23
N LYS A 3 14.68 20.57 7.94
CA LYS A 3 14.72 19.22 7.40
C LYS A 3 13.29 18.78 7.14
N THR A 4 12.82 18.87 5.90
CA THR A 4 11.59 18.17 5.49
C THR A 4 11.94 16.69 5.40
N SER A 5 11.54 15.92 6.40
CA SER A 5 11.58 14.46 6.33
C SER A 5 10.62 14.03 5.22
N ALA A 6 11.15 13.76 4.03
CA ALA A 6 10.35 13.32 2.90
C ALA A 6 9.56 12.06 3.31
N GLY A 7 8.23 12.12 3.20
CA GLY A 7 7.35 10.99 3.51
C GLY A 7 6.49 11.12 4.78
N THR A 8 6.50 12.29 5.45
CA THR A 8 5.59 12.57 6.59
C THR A 8 4.71 13.79 6.33
N PHE A 9 3.51 13.80 6.91
CA PHE A 9 2.54 14.90 6.80
C PHE A 9 1.89 15.22 8.16
N CYS A 10 1.37 16.44 8.34
CA CYS A 10 0.60 16.83 9.54
C CYS A 10 -0.82 16.26 9.51
N GLY A 11 -1.35 15.82 10.64
CA GLY A 11 -2.78 15.47 10.76
C GLY A 11 -3.70 16.63 10.39
N CYS A 12 -3.35 17.83 10.86
CA CYS A 12 -4.02 19.09 10.52
C CYS A 12 -4.09 19.38 9.01
N ASP A 13 -2.99 19.11 8.29
CA ASP A 13 -2.91 19.31 6.85
C ASP A 13 -3.75 18.27 6.10
N LEU A 14 -3.75 17.01 6.57
CA LEU A 14 -4.62 15.98 6.00
C LEU A 14 -6.10 16.34 6.17
N VAL A 15 -6.51 16.85 7.34
CA VAL A 15 -7.89 17.30 7.58
C VAL A 15 -8.30 18.41 6.61
N ASN A 16 -7.44 19.42 6.45
CA ASN A 16 -7.69 20.50 5.49
C ASN A 16 -7.84 19.96 4.07
N TRP A 17 -6.93 19.07 3.67
CA TRP A 17 -6.94 18.47 2.34
C TRP A 17 -8.20 17.65 2.09
N LEU A 18 -8.64 16.81 3.05
CA LEU A 18 -9.86 15.99 2.94
C LEU A 18 -11.10 16.84 2.70
N ILE A 19 -11.19 18.01 3.33
CA ILE A 19 -12.29 18.96 3.13
C ILE A 19 -12.16 19.63 1.76
N GLU A 20 -10.97 20.08 1.39
CA GLU A 20 -10.70 20.76 0.11
C GLU A 20 -11.09 19.89 -1.09
N VAL A 21 -10.81 18.59 -1.04
CA VAL A 21 -11.16 17.64 -2.11
C VAL A 21 -12.60 17.12 -2.01
N GLY A 22 -13.36 17.52 -0.99
CA GLY A 22 -14.76 17.11 -0.80
C GLY A 22 -14.96 15.68 -0.30
N LEU A 23 -13.93 15.06 0.30
CA LEU A 23 -14.05 13.75 0.96
C LEU A 23 -14.66 13.84 2.36
N ALA A 24 -14.62 15.03 2.98
CA ALA A 24 -15.26 15.33 4.25
C ALA A 24 -15.99 16.67 4.18
N SER A 25 -17.17 16.76 4.80
CA SER A 25 -17.97 18.00 4.83
C SER A 25 -17.46 19.02 5.84
N ASP A 26 -16.79 18.56 6.89
CA ASP A 26 -16.26 19.36 7.98
C ASP A 26 -15.08 18.64 8.68
N ARG A 27 -14.49 19.29 9.69
CA ARG A 27 -13.31 18.76 10.39
C ARG A 27 -13.61 17.49 11.20
N GLY A 28 -14.81 17.34 11.74
CA GLY A 28 -15.22 16.14 12.47
C GLY A 28 -15.29 14.93 11.54
N GLU A 29 -15.96 15.07 10.40
CA GLU A 29 -16.00 14.02 9.36
C GLU A 29 -14.59 13.69 8.84
N ALA A 30 -13.73 14.69 8.67
CA ALA A 30 -12.34 14.49 8.24
C ALA A 30 -11.51 13.72 9.28
N VAL A 31 -11.73 13.97 10.58
CA VAL A 31 -11.09 13.21 11.66
C VAL A 31 -11.54 11.76 11.63
N ILE A 32 -12.84 11.50 11.46
CA ILE A 32 -13.38 10.14 11.34
C ILE A 32 -12.78 9.43 10.12
N TYR A 33 -12.63 10.14 9.01
CA TYR A 33 -11.98 9.62 7.80
C TYR A 33 -10.52 9.26 8.08
N GLY A 34 -9.76 10.16 8.68
CA GLY A 34 -8.36 9.93 9.03
C GLY A 34 -8.18 8.76 10.00
N ASP A 35 -9.09 8.60 10.96
CA ASP A 35 -9.08 7.48 11.89
C ASP A 35 -9.29 6.14 11.17
N ARG A 36 -10.22 6.08 10.20
CA ARG A 36 -10.39 4.90 9.33
C ARG A 36 -9.13 4.59 8.53
N LEU A 37 -8.36 5.59 8.09
CA LEU A 37 -7.09 5.38 7.41
C LEU A 37 -6.03 4.77 8.34
N VAL A 38 -6.00 5.17 9.61
CA VAL A 38 -5.12 4.59 10.63
C VAL A 38 -5.53 3.15 10.93
N GLN A 39 -6.81 2.91 11.22
CA GLN A 39 -7.35 1.57 11.50
C GLN A 39 -7.15 0.61 10.31
N GLY A 40 -7.28 1.11 9.08
CA GLY A 40 -7.05 0.35 7.85
C GLY A 40 -5.58 0.13 7.49
N GLY A 41 -4.64 0.65 8.29
CA GLY A 41 -3.21 0.52 8.04
C GLY A 41 -2.74 1.22 6.75
N VAL A 42 -3.41 2.30 6.35
CA VAL A 42 -3.00 3.13 5.20
C VAL A 42 -2.00 4.18 5.66
N ILE A 43 -2.24 4.77 6.83
CA ILE A 43 -1.37 5.76 7.46
C ILE A 43 -1.08 5.35 8.91
N GLN A 44 0.01 5.87 9.46
CA GLN A 44 0.42 5.58 10.83
C GLN A 44 1.07 6.81 11.47
N HIS A 45 0.75 7.07 12.75
CA HIS A 45 1.47 8.06 13.54
C HIS A 45 2.95 7.66 13.68
N ILE A 46 3.88 8.63 13.65
CA ILE A 46 5.32 8.32 13.67
C ILE A 46 5.75 7.48 14.89
N THR A 47 5.16 7.73 16.06
CA THR A 47 5.44 6.96 17.29
C THR A 47 4.57 5.72 17.46
N ASN A 48 3.51 5.56 16.64
CA ASN A 48 2.52 4.48 16.76
C ASN A 48 1.77 4.44 18.12
N GLU A 49 1.67 5.57 18.82
CA GLU A 49 1.01 5.65 20.13
C GLU A 49 -0.36 6.33 20.10
N TYR A 50 -0.70 6.98 18.98
CA TYR A 50 -1.87 7.85 18.90
C TYR A 50 -2.79 7.43 17.77
N GLU A 51 -4.10 7.53 18.04
CA GLU A 51 -5.16 7.58 17.03
C GLU A 51 -5.02 8.83 16.15
N PHE A 52 -5.79 8.90 15.07
CA PHE A 52 -5.75 10.08 14.21
C PHE A 52 -6.29 11.32 14.93
N ARG A 53 -5.57 12.43 14.83
CA ARG A 53 -5.96 13.72 15.41
C ARG A 53 -5.72 14.87 14.47
N ASP A 54 -6.63 15.83 14.53
CA ASP A 54 -6.56 17.13 13.88
C ASP A 54 -5.63 18.10 14.65
N GLU A 55 -4.37 17.72 14.75
CA GLU A 55 -3.36 18.44 15.51
C GLU A 55 -2.04 18.46 14.73
N TYR A 56 -1.04 19.18 15.24
CA TYR A 56 0.32 19.20 14.71
C TYR A 56 1.10 17.92 15.06
N LEU A 57 0.50 16.77 14.77
CA LEU A 57 1.06 15.43 14.88
C LEU A 57 1.41 14.92 13.49
N PHE A 58 2.49 14.14 13.41
CA PHE A 58 3.02 13.67 12.14
C PHE A 58 2.68 12.21 11.87
N TYR A 59 2.28 11.96 10.63
CA TYR A 59 1.91 10.64 10.13
C TYR A 59 2.69 10.31 8.86
N ARG A 60 2.77 9.02 8.53
CA ARG A 60 3.36 8.52 7.28
C ARG A 60 2.42 7.54 6.60
N PHE A 61 2.51 7.43 5.28
CA PHE A 61 1.86 6.36 4.54
C PHE A 61 2.59 5.03 4.74
N LEU A 62 1.83 3.96 4.94
CA LEU A 62 2.36 2.60 4.94
C LEU A 62 2.33 2.07 3.51
N GLN A 63 3.50 1.81 2.93
CA GLN A 63 3.58 1.11 1.64
C GLN A 63 3.35 -0.38 1.88
N LYS A 64 2.31 -0.94 1.27
CA LYS A 64 2.18 -2.38 1.14
C LYS A 64 3.29 -2.83 0.19
N SER A 65 4.31 -3.52 0.69
CA SER A 65 5.26 -4.19 -0.19
C SER A 65 4.45 -5.18 -1.05
N PRO A 66 4.56 -5.16 -2.39
CA PRO A 66 3.94 -6.21 -3.20
C PRO A 66 4.57 -7.60 -2.97
N GLU A 67 5.64 -7.70 -2.17
CA GLU A 67 6.21 -8.97 -1.72
C GLU A 67 5.81 -9.30 -0.28
N GLN A 68 4.81 -10.17 -0.14
CA GLN A 68 4.79 -11.23 0.88
C GLN A 68 3.74 -12.27 0.46
N SER A 69 3.99 -12.88 -0.70
CA SER A 69 3.58 -14.27 -0.93
C SER A 69 4.24 -15.10 0.19
N PRO A 70 3.53 -15.96 0.94
CA PRO A 70 4.16 -16.76 1.96
C PRO A 70 5.17 -17.68 1.26
N ALA A 71 6.45 -17.48 1.56
CA ALA A 71 7.50 -18.43 1.25
C ALA A 71 7.21 -19.71 2.06
N ILE A 72 6.45 -20.64 1.49
CA ILE A 72 6.45 -22.03 1.94
C ILE A 72 7.57 -22.77 1.21
N ASN A 73 8.68 -22.86 1.92
CA ASN A 73 9.73 -23.87 1.79
C ASN A 73 9.14 -25.27 1.51
N ALA A 74 9.14 -25.66 0.24
CA ALA A 74 9.15 -27.05 -0.18
C ALA A 74 10.18 -27.21 -1.31
N SER A 75 11.29 -27.86 -0.99
CA SER A 75 12.28 -28.37 -1.92
C SER A 75 11.58 -29.26 -2.96
N THR A 76 11.80 -28.99 -4.25
CA THR A 76 12.18 -29.94 -5.33
C THR A 76 11.68 -29.41 -6.70
N PRO A 77 12.54 -29.42 -7.74
CA PRO A 77 12.34 -28.68 -8.99
C PRO A 77 11.57 -29.50 -10.02
N GLN A 78 10.67 -28.88 -10.79
CA GLN A 78 10.24 -29.41 -12.09
C GLN A 78 10.10 -28.29 -13.11
N GLN A 79 11.26 -27.99 -13.67
CA GLN A 79 11.44 -27.53 -15.04
C GLN A 79 10.98 -28.64 -16.01
N GLU A 80 9.68 -28.92 -16.08
CA GLU A 80 9.07 -29.86 -17.05
C GLU A 80 7.64 -29.44 -17.45
N ARG A 81 7.43 -28.15 -17.74
CA ARG A 81 6.16 -27.70 -18.34
C ARG A 81 6.28 -26.66 -19.45
N TYR A 82 7.44 -26.62 -20.07
CA TYR A 82 7.61 -26.03 -21.40
C TYR A 82 8.42 -27.05 -22.19
N GLN A 83 7.72 -28.01 -22.81
CA GLN A 83 8.11 -28.70 -24.05
C GLN A 83 7.06 -29.78 -24.39
N LYS A 84 5.83 -29.40 -24.75
CA LYS A 84 4.93 -30.33 -25.48
C LYS A 84 3.77 -29.62 -26.16
N ILE A 85 4.00 -28.94 -27.27
CA ILE A 85 3.02 -28.90 -28.36
C ILE A 85 3.77 -28.80 -29.70
N GLU A 86 4.40 -29.90 -30.13
CA GLU A 86 4.70 -30.13 -31.55
C GLU A 86 3.66 -31.15 -32.05
N PRO A 87 2.58 -30.74 -32.73
CA PRO A 87 1.82 -31.65 -33.57
C PRO A 87 2.59 -31.82 -34.88
N SER A 88 3.17 -33.01 -34.99
CA SER A 88 3.87 -33.58 -36.11
C SER A 88 3.09 -33.35 -37.42
N SER A 89 3.65 -32.57 -38.35
CA SER A 89 3.31 -32.71 -39.76
C SER A 89 4.24 -33.76 -40.37
N PRO A 90 3.74 -34.92 -40.85
CA PRO A 90 4.57 -35.86 -41.56
C PRO A 90 4.76 -35.37 -43.00
N SER A 91 5.99 -34.99 -43.36
CA SER A 91 6.42 -34.96 -44.75
C SER A 91 7.09 -36.29 -45.09
N PRO A 92 6.62 -37.05 -46.10
CA PRO A 92 7.46 -38.04 -46.75
C PRO A 92 8.15 -37.45 -47.99
N ASN A 93 9.46 -37.70 -48.05
CA ASN A 93 10.38 -37.47 -49.17
C ASN A 93 9.89 -38.12 -50.48
N THR A 94 9.95 -37.38 -51.60
CA THR A 94 10.90 -37.51 -52.73
C THR A 94 10.54 -36.50 -53.79
#